data_AF-A0A1V2PL65-F1
#
_entry.id   AF-A0A1V2PL65-F1
#
_cell.length_a   1.000
_cell.length_b   1.000
_cell.length_c   1.000
_cell.angle_alpha   90.00
_cell.angle_beta   90.00
_cell.angle_gamma   90.00
#
_symmetry.space_group_name_H-M   'P 1'
#
loop_
_entity.id
_entity.type
_entity.pdbx_description
1 polymer ?
#
loop_
_entity_poly.entity_id
_entity_poly.type
_entity_poly.pdbx_seq_one_letter_code
_entity_poly.pdbx_strand_id
1 'polypeptide(L)'
;MTRGPQPGAARRPATTAALGADVSAFAGRPLAEVFPAVTRTVGKGALGNGWTADEAARATLLSGAGRAEIAELYRFGDTAEKLAILKALQLEDIEQIVGEDGLALVEDAIRTNDQRLLAAALGPYATRHLPAATFRQAVLKCVFAGVPLAAVDGLPARADDELKRMMADFAAERRAAGRSVPEDLQPYLER
;
A
#
# COMPACT_ATOMS: atom_id res chain seq x y z
N MET A 1 -8.85 2.31 -37.29
CA MET A 1 -8.42 1.42 -36.18
C MET A 1 -8.82 2.06 -34.88
N THR A 2 -9.91 1.55 -34.31
CA THR A 2 -10.67 2.12 -33.21
C THR A 2 -9.91 1.92 -31.91
N ARG A 3 -9.53 3.00 -31.21
CA ARG A 3 -9.07 2.90 -29.83
C ARG A 3 -10.24 2.37 -29.00
N GLY A 4 -10.12 1.15 -28.50
CA GLY A 4 -11.04 0.62 -27.51
C GLY A 4 -11.05 1.51 -26.26
N PRO A 5 -12.13 1.47 -25.45
CA PRO A 5 -12.20 2.28 -24.24
C PRO A 5 -11.08 1.87 -23.29
N GLN A 6 -10.24 2.83 -22.90
CA GLN A 6 -9.36 2.70 -21.74
C GLN A 6 -10.26 2.41 -20.53
N PRO A 7 -10.05 1.33 -19.77
CA PRO A 7 -10.75 1.17 -18.50
C PRO A 7 -10.37 2.38 -17.65
N GLY A 8 -11.35 3.21 -17.32
CA GLY A 8 -11.14 4.38 -16.47
C GLY A 8 -10.54 3.88 -15.16
N ALA A 9 -9.26 4.14 -14.93
CA ALA A 9 -8.62 3.86 -13.66
C ALA A 9 -9.45 4.60 -12.61
N ALA A 10 -10.15 3.83 -11.76
CA ALA A 10 -11.02 4.41 -10.75
C ALA A 10 -10.20 5.42 -9.96
N ARG A 11 -10.66 6.67 -9.93
CA ARG A 11 -9.94 7.74 -9.23
C ARG A 11 -9.81 7.33 -7.77
N ARG A 12 -8.58 7.13 -7.31
CA ARG A 12 -8.32 6.77 -5.91
C ARG A 12 -8.80 7.94 -5.03
N PRO A 13 -9.55 7.67 -3.95
CA PRO A 13 -9.99 8.71 -3.04
C PRO A 13 -8.77 9.33 -2.36
N ALA A 14 -8.81 10.65 -2.17
CA ALA A 14 -7.73 11.41 -1.54
C ALA A 14 -7.86 11.49 -0.01
N THR A 15 -9.08 11.37 0.52
CA THR A 15 -9.39 11.49 1.96
C THR A 15 -10.35 10.40 2.40
N THR A 16 -10.47 10.16 3.71
CA THR A 16 -11.42 9.17 4.23
C THR A 16 -12.88 9.52 3.92
N ALA A 17 -13.24 10.80 3.88
CA ALA A 17 -14.58 11.25 3.51
C ALA A 17 -14.98 10.82 2.09
N ALA A 18 -14.01 10.83 1.15
CA ALA A 18 -14.24 10.43 -0.24
C ALA A 18 -14.45 8.91 -0.42
N LEU A 19 -14.20 8.10 0.62
CA LEU A 19 -14.47 6.67 0.61
C LEU A 19 -15.97 6.36 0.68
N GLY A 20 -16.77 7.25 1.26
CA GLY A 20 -18.22 7.07 1.41
C GLY A 20 -18.62 5.92 2.33
N ALA A 21 -17.75 5.50 3.27
CA ALA A 21 -18.08 4.45 4.22
C ALA A 21 -18.95 4.99 5.37
N ASP A 22 -20.08 4.33 5.62
CA ASP A 22 -20.91 4.59 6.79
C ASP A 22 -20.36 3.81 8.00
N VAL A 23 -19.93 4.56 9.02
CA VAL A 23 -19.41 4.03 10.29
C VAL A 23 -20.34 4.28 11.48
N SER A 24 -21.58 4.70 11.23
CA SER A 24 -22.56 5.04 12.27
C SER A 24 -22.85 3.88 13.23
N ALA A 25 -22.78 2.63 12.74
CA ALA A 25 -22.95 1.42 13.55
C ALA A 25 -21.86 1.23 14.64
N PHE A 26 -20.77 1.99 14.59
CA PHE A 26 -19.65 1.92 15.54
C PHE A 26 -19.58 3.14 16.46
N ALA A 27 -20.48 4.11 16.31
CA ALA A 27 -20.45 5.37 17.05
C ALA A 27 -20.42 5.16 18.58
N GLY A 28 -19.52 5.87 19.25
CA GLY A 28 -19.39 5.87 20.71
C GLY A 28 -18.72 4.63 21.33
N ARG A 29 -18.20 3.70 20.52
CA ARG A 29 -17.48 2.51 20.99
C ARG A 29 -15.96 2.68 20.88
N PRO A 30 -15.16 2.06 21.77
CA PRO A 30 -13.70 2.11 21.69
C PRO A 30 -13.18 1.55 20.36
N LEU A 31 -12.21 2.22 19.74
CA LEU A 31 -11.68 1.82 18.43
C LEU A 31 -11.11 0.40 18.45
N ALA A 32 -10.36 0.06 19.52
CA ALA A 32 -9.80 -1.28 19.73
C ALA A 32 -10.86 -2.40 19.74
N GLU A 33 -12.11 -2.11 20.10
CA GLU A 33 -13.22 -3.06 20.09
C GLU A 33 -13.85 -3.19 18.69
N VAL A 34 -14.02 -2.06 18.00
CA VAL A 34 -14.74 -2.02 16.72
C VAL A 34 -13.87 -2.38 15.53
N PHE A 35 -12.57 -2.05 15.56
CA PHE A 35 -11.64 -2.25 14.44
C PHE A 35 -11.58 -3.72 13.96
N PRO A 36 -11.55 -4.72 14.86
CA PRO A 36 -11.62 -6.13 14.47
C PRO A 36 -13.02 -6.58 14.04
N ALA A 37 -14.06 -5.91 14.54
CA ALA A 37 -15.44 -6.25 14.25
C ALA A 37 -15.95 -5.70 12.90
N VAL A 38 -15.26 -4.70 12.30
CA VAL A 38 -15.73 -3.96 11.11
C VAL A 38 -16.26 -4.89 10.02
N THR A 39 -15.47 -5.86 9.60
CA THR A 39 -15.82 -6.78 8.52
C THR A 39 -17.13 -7.53 8.78
N ARG A 40 -17.43 -7.88 10.02
CA ARG A 40 -18.66 -8.62 10.38
C ARG A 40 -19.91 -7.74 10.26
N THR A 41 -19.76 -6.43 10.41
CA THR A 41 -20.86 -5.46 10.35
C THR A 41 -21.09 -4.95 8.93
N VAL A 42 -20.03 -4.59 8.20
CA VAL A 42 -20.16 -3.91 6.89
C VAL A 42 -19.82 -4.81 5.68
N GLY A 43 -19.25 -6.00 5.91
CA GLY A 43 -18.84 -6.92 4.85
C GLY A 43 -17.62 -6.46 4.05
N LYS A 44 -17.30 -7.18 2.96
CA LYS A 44 -16.12 -6.96 2.10
C LYS A 44 -16.46 -6.55 0.66
N GLY A 45 -17.65 -6.01 0.43
CA GLY A 45 -18.11 -5.62 -0.90
C GLY A 45 -17.17 -4.57 -1.53
N ALA A 46 -16.83 -4.73 -2.81
CA ALA A 46 -16.00 -3.76 -3.52
C ALA A 46 -16.76 -2.46 -3.75
N LEU A 47 -16.13 -1.31 -3.48
CA LEU A 47 -16.72 0.02 -3.62
C LEU A 47 -16.46 0.66 -5.00
N GLY A 48 -15.79 -0.04 -5.91
CA GLY A 48 -15.48 0.46 -7.26
C GLY A 48 -14.35 1.50 -7.32
N ASN A 49 -13.76 1.88 -6.20
CA ASN A 49 -12.67 2.86 -6.07
C ASN A 49 -11.34 2.24 -5.58
N GLY A 50 -11.22 0.90 -5.66
CA GLY A 50 -10.05 0.16 -5.18
C GLY A 50 -10.08 -0.18 -3.68
N TRP A 51 -11.20 0.06 -3.00
CA TRP A 51 -11.44 -0.29 -1.61
C TRP A 51 -12.57 -1.31 -1.47
N THR A 52 -12.48 -2.17 -0.46
CA THR A 52 -13.63 -2.90 0.05
C THR A 52 -14.34 -2.10 1.14
N ALA A 53 -15.60 -2.42 1.42
CA ALA A 53 -16.40 -1.76 2.45
C ALA A 53 -15.72 -1.77 3.82
N ASP A 54 -15.09 -2.87 4.23
CA ASP A 54 -14.40 -2.97 5.52
C ASP A 54 -13.06 -2.23 5.57
N GLU A 55 -12.29 -2.19 4.48
CA GLU A 55 -11.09 -1.36 4.41
C GLU A 55 -11.47 0.12 4.51
N ALA A 56 -12.52 0.53 3.79
CA ALA A 56 -12.98 1.90 3.77
C ALA A 56 -13.53 2.34 5.14
N ALA A 57 -14.36 1.50 5.77
CA ALA A 57 -14.86 1.75 7.11
C ALA A 57 -13.73 1.83 8.15
N ARG A 58 -12.73 0.93 8.09
CA ARG A 58 -11.55 1.03 8.96
C ARG A 58 -10.81 2.34 8.74
N ALA A 59 -10.56 2.75 7.50
CA ALA A 59 -9.90 4.02 7.21
C ALA A 59 -10.71 5.22 7.74
N THR A 60 -12.03 5.24 7.57
CA THR A 60 -12.90 6.27 8.13
C THR A 60 -12.91 6.27 9.66
N LEU A 61 -12.79 5.13 10.34
CA LEU A 61 -12.63 5.08 11.79
C LEU A 61 -11.28 5.66 12.25
N LEU A 62 -10.20 5.45 11.48
CA LEU A 62 -8.87 5.97 11.81
C LEU A 62 -8.80 7.50 11.77
N SER A 63 -9.68 8.20 11.03
CA SER A 63 -9.67 9.67 10.98
C SER A 63 -10.10 10.33 12.29
N GLY A 64 -10.75 9.58 13.19
CA GLY A 64 -11.05 9.99 14.56
C GLY A 64 -10.03 9.52 15.60
N ALA A 65 -9.01 8.76 15.19
CA ALA A 65 -8.05 8.12 16.09
C ALA A 65 -6.81 8.99 16.35
N GLY A 66 -6.16 8.75 17.50
CA GLY A 66 -4.85 9.33 17.76
C GLY A 66 -3.72 8.53 17.09
N ARG A 67 -2.63 9.21 16.73
CA ARG A 67 -1.41 8.59 16.16
C ARG A 67 -0.93 7.34 16.92
N ALA A 68 -0.90 7.39 18.26
CA ALA A 68 -0.48 6.27 19.09
C ALA A 68 -1.45 5.07 18.99
N GLU A 69 -2.75 5.34 18.93
CA GLU A 69 -3.79 4.32 18.78
C GLU A 69 -3.69 3.63 17.42
N ILE A 70 -3.44 4.37 16.34
CA ILE A 70 -3.18 3.81 15.00
C ILE A 70 -1.97 2.86 15.04
N ALA A 71 -0.89 3.27 15.71
CA ALA A 71 0.31 2.44 15.84
C ALA A 71 0.05 1.17 16.67
N GLU A 72 -0.75 1.25 17.74
CA GLU A 72 -1.15 0.07 18.53
C GLU A 72 -2.03 -0.89 17.73
N LEU A 73 -3.03 -0.37 17.01
CA LEU A 73 -3.88 -1.17 16.11
C LEU A 73 -3.05 -1.87 15.05
N TYR A 74 -2.07 -1.18 14.46
CA TYR A 74 -1.15 -1.82 13.53
C TYR A 74 -0.34 -2.91 14.21
N ARG A 75 0.25 -2.64 15.38
CA ARG A 75 1.14 -3.57 16.07
C ARG A 75 0.47 -4.89 16.43
N PHE A 76 -0.75 -4.83 16.94
CA PHE A 76 -1.49 -6.00 17.44
C PHE A 76 -2.52 -6.54 16.46
N GLY A 77 -2.76 -5.83 15.36
CA GLY A 77 -3.78 -6.20 14.39
C GLY A 77 -3.40 -7.39 13.53
N ASP A 78 -4.43 -8.07 13.01
CA ASP A 78 -4.29 -9.11 12.02
C ASP A 78 -3.85 -8.57 10.65
N THR A 79 -3.65 -9.46 9.67
CA THR A 79 -3.20 -9.04 8.35
C THR A 79 -4.20 -8.13 7.63
N ALA A 80 -5.51 -8.33 7.78
CA ALA A 80 -6.52 -7.51 7.12
C ALA A 80 -6.58 -6.10 7.74
N GLU A 81 -6.42 -6.02 9.06
CA GLU A 81 -6.33 -4.78 9.82
C GLU A 81 -5.09 -3.98 9.44
N LYS A 82 -3.92 -4.62 9.43
CA LYS A 82 -2.66 -4.01 8.97
C LYS A 82 -2.76 -3.53 7.53
N LEU A 83 -3.36 -4.33 6.65
CA LEU A 83 -3.57 -3.96 5.25
C LEU A 83 -4.42 -2.68 5.13
N ALA A 84 -5.52 -2.60 5.87
CA ALA A 84 -6.38 -1.42 5.87
C ALA A 84 -5.64 -0.17 6.39
N ILE A 85 -4.82 -0.30 7.45
CA ILE A 85 -4.01 0.80 7.97
C ILE A 85 -2.99 1.28 6.93
N LEU A 86 -2.23 0.37 6.30
CA LEU A 86 -1.24 0.72 5.28
C LEU A 86 -1.87 1.39 4.05
N LYS A 87 -3.07 0.95 3.64
CA LYS A 87 -3.86 1.63 2.59
C LYS A 87 -4.34 3.00 3.05
N ALA A 88 -4.73 3.14 4.31
CA ALA A 88 -5.21 4.41 4.88
C ALA A 88 -4.09 5.46 4.95
N LEU A 89 -2.82 5.07 5.17
CA LEU A 89 -1.67 5.99 5.13
C LEU A 89 -1.56 6.79 3.83
N GLN A 90 -2.19 6.32 2.74
CA GLN A 90 -2.17 6.98 1.43
C GLN A 90 -3.20 8.12 1.32
N LEU A 91 -4.09 8.26 2.32
CA LEU A 91 -5.10 9.31 2.41
C LEU A 91 -4.53 10.52 3.14
N GLU A 92 -4.77 11.71 2.60
CA GLU A 92 -4.15 12.96 3.08
C GLU A 92 -4.47 13.26 4.55
N ASP A 93 -5.70 13.01 4.98
CA ASP A 93 -6.15 13.21 6.35
C ASP A 93 -5.49 12.23 7.34
N ILE A 94 -5.28 10.99 6.92
CA ILE A 94 -4.57 10.01 7.75
C ILE A 94 -3.08 10.30 7.81
N GLU A 95 -2.46 10.66 6.69
CA GLU A 95 -1.05 11.09 6.63
C GLU A 95 -0.81 12.30 7.54
N GLN A 96 -1.73 13.26 7.58
CA GLN A 96 -1.68 14.40 8.49
C GLN A 96 -1.75 14.00 9.97
N ILE A 97 -2.54 12.98 10.32
CA ILE A 97 -2.64 12.48 11.70
C ILE A 97 -1.35 11.78 12.13
N VAL A 98 -0.80 10.90 11.29
CA VAL A 98 0.37 10.09 11.66
C VAL A 98 1.69 10.84 11.52
N GLY A 99 1.78 11.80 10.59
CA GLY A 99 3.03 12.47 10.24
C GLY A 99 4.11 11.48 9.82
N GLU A 100 5.37 11.75 10.20
CA GLU A 100 6.52 10.88 9.91
C GLU A 100 6.48 9.54 10.67
N ASP A 101 5.71 9.42 11.75
CA ASP A 101 5.67 8.18 12.55
C ASP A 101 5.01 7.01 11.80
N GLY A 102 4.24 7.30 10.74
CA GLY A 102 3.76 6.27 9.81
C GLY A 102 4.88 5.53 9.09
N LEU A 103 6.10 6.09 9.03
CA LEU A 103 7.27 5.44 8.44
C LEU A 103 7.61 4.13 9.14
N ALA A 104 7.46 4.06 10.46
CA ALA A 104 7.73 2.84 11.21
C ALA A 104 6.80 1.67 10.79
N LEU A 105 5.55 1.97 10.42
CA LEU A 105 4.57 0.99 9.95
C LEU A 105 4.91 0.51 8.54
N VAL A 106 5.32 1.42 7.66
CA VAL A 106 5.81 1.09 6.32
C VAL A 106 7.07 0.23 6.39
N GLU A 107 8.03 0.62 7.23
CA GLU A 107 9.28 -0.12 7.41
C GLU A 107 9.06 -1.52 7.98
N ASP A 108 8.10 -1.71 8.89
CA ASP A 108 7.70 -3.05 9.34
C ASP A 108 7.09 -3.85 8.18
N ALA A 109 6.13 -3.27 7.46
CA ALA A 109 5.43 -3.94 6.37
C ALA A 109 6.40 -4.43 5.27
N ILE A 110 7.36 -3.60 4.85
CA ILE A 110 8.35 -3.98 3.83
C ILE A 110 9.34 -5.04 4.33
N ARG A 111 9.45 -5.28 5.64
CA ARG A 111 10.24 -6.39 6.22
C ARG A 111 9.47 -7.72 6.23
N THR A 112 8.14 -7.71 6.14
CA THR A 112 7.30 -8.93 6.08
C THR A 112 7.39 -9.66 4.74
N ASN A 113 7.06 -10.95 4.69
CA ASN A 113 6.94 -11.72 3.44
C ASN A 113 5.50 -11.74 2.87
N ASP A 114 4.55 -11.04 3.49
CA ASP A 114 3.19 -10.95 2.96
C ASP A 114 3.15 -9.94 1.80
N GLN A 115 2.96 -10.46 0.59
CA GLN A 115 2.91 -9.67 -0.65
C GLN A 115 1.84 -8.57 -0.60
N ARG A 116 0.73 -8.78 0.12
CA ARG A 116 -0.36 -7.80 0.21
C ARG A 116 0.05 -6.63 1.09
N LEU A 117 0.70 -6.91 2.23
CA LEU A 117 1.24 -5.86 3.10
C LEU A 117 2.35 -5.07 2.39
N LEU A 118 3.25 -5.77 1.69
CA LEU A 118 4.31 -5.14 0.90
C LEU A 118 3.72 -4.20 -0.17
N ALA A 119 2.73 -4.66 -0.94
CA ALA A 119 2.08 -3.85 -1.95
C ALA A 119 1.32 -2.64 -1.36
N ALA A 120 0.62 -2.81 -0.23
CA ALA A 120 -0.09 -1.72 0.42
C ALA A 120 0.85 -0.67 1.04
N ALA A 121 2.02 -1.10 1.53
CA ALA A 121 3.00 -0.21 2.13
C ALA A 121 3.65 0.73 1.11
N LEU A 122 3.84 0.28 -0.15
CA LEU A 122 4.54 1.02 -1.20
C LEU A 122 3.64 1.98 -2.00
N GLY A 123 2.72 2.66 -1.31
CA GLY A 123 1.91 3.74 -1.88
C GLY A 123 2.55 5.14 -1.74
N PRO A 124 1.82 6.22 -2.10
CA PRO A 124 2.26 7.61 -2.00
C PRO A 124 2.99 8.03 -0.73
N TYR A 125 2.56 7.55 0.44
CA TYR A 125 3.24 7.80 1.71
C TYR A 125 4.69 7.29 1.67
N ALA A 126 4.91 6.05 1.25
CA ALA A 126 6.25 5.49 1.11
C ALA A 126 7.08 6.23 0.04
N THR A 127 6.46 6.66 -1.06
CA THR A 127 7.11 7.49 -2.08
C THR A 127 7.70 8.77 -1.50
N ARG A 128 6.97 9.43 -0.59
CA ARG A 128 7.38 10.69 0.05
C ARG A 128 8.37 10.50 1.19
N HIS A 129 8.16 9.47 2.02
CA HIS A 129 8.83 9.34 3.31
C HIS A 129 9.99 8.33 3.32
N LEU A 130 10.03 7.32 2.44
CA LEU A 130 11.12 6.35 2.45
C LEU A 130 12.43 6.98 1.95
N PRO A 131 13.55 6.83 2.69
CA PRO A 131 14.87 7.14 2.18
C PRO A 131 15.18 6.35 0.90
N ALA A 132 16.00 6.91 0.01
CA ALA A 132 16.31 6.30 -1.28
C ALA A 132 16.84 4.87 -1.14
N ALA A 133 17.76 4.62 -0.22
CA ALA A 133 18.32 3.28 0.01
C ALA A 133 17.23 2.25 0.41
N THR A 134 16.35 2.61 1.34
CA THR A 134 15.26 1.73 1.80
C THR A 134 14.23 1.49 0.70
N PHE A 135 13.90 2.53 -0.08
CA PHE A 135 13.01 2.41 -1.23
C PHE A 135 13.55 1.41 -2.27
N ARG A 136 14.84 1.49 -2.63
CA ARG A 136 15.47 0.54 -3.56
C ARG A 136 15.35 -0.90 -3.08
N GLN A 137 15.65 -1.15 -1.80
CA GLN A 137 15.57 -2.49 -1.22
C GLN A 137 14.13 -3.01 -1.19
N ALA A 138 13.15 -2.15 -0.88
CA ALA A 138 11.75 -2.53 -0.92
C ALA A 138 11.29 -2.88 -2.34
N VAL A 139 11.72 -2.13 -3.34
CA VAL A 139 11.43 -2.42 -4.76
C VAL A 139 12.09 -3.72 -5.20
N LEU A 140 13.36 -3.97 -4.85
CA LEU A 140 13.99 -5.25 -5.16
C LEU A 140 13.25 -6.41 -4.51
N LYS A 141 12.80 -6.24 -3.27
CA LYS A 141 11.97 -7.24 -2.60
C LYS A 141 10.68 -7.51 -3.36
N CYS A 142 10.00 -6.49 -3.90
CA CYS A 142 8.85 -6.70 -4.78
C CYS A 142 9.19 -7.59 -5.97
N VAL A 143 10.30 -7.31 -6.65
CA VAL A 143 10.78 -8.10 -7.81
C VAL A 143 11.03 -9.56 -7.40
N PHE A 144 11.73 -9.79 -6.28
CA PHE A 144 11.99 -11.15 -5.78
C PHE A 144 10.72 -11.88 -5.34
N ALA A 145 9.80 -11.17 -4.70
CA ALA A 145 8.57 -11.73 -4.19
C ALA A 145 7.47 -11.85 -5.27
N GLY A 146 7.67 -11.31 -6.48
CA GLY A 146 6.65 -11.31 -7.53
C GLY A 146 5.48 -10.35 -7.27
N VAL A 147 5.70 -9.29 -6.49
CA VAL A 147 4.73 -8.18 -6.38
C VAL A 147 4.88 -7.31 -7.63
N PRO A 148 3.79 -7.04 -8.39
CA PRO A 148 3.87 -6.22 -9.58
C PRO A 148 4.44 -4.83 -9.30
N LEU A 149 5.37 -4.36 -10.12
CA LEU A 149 5.99 -3.04 -9.96
C LEU A 149 5.00 -1.89 -10.13
N ALA A 150 3.87 -2.13 -10.80
CA ALA A 150 2.76 -1.20 -10.88
C ALA A 150 2.11 -0.89 -9.51
N ALA A 151 2.33 -1.72 -8.49
CA ALA A 151 1.87 -1.46 -7.13
C ALA A 151 2.78 -0.46 -6.38
N VAL A 152 4.00 -0.21 -6.88
CA VAL A 152 4.95 0.72 -6.27
C VAL A 152 4.68 2.13 -6.80
N ASP A 153 4.11 2.97 -5.96
CA ASP A 153 3.89 4.37 -6.28
C ASP A 153 5.21 5.12 -6.53
N GLY A 154 5.20 6.06 -7.47
CA GLY A 154 6.35 6.91 -7.76
C GLY A 154 7.59 6.21 -8.35
N LEU A 155 7.52 4.90 -8.64
CA LEU A 155 8.68 4.14 -9.13
C LEU A 155 9.35 4.76 -10.36
N PRO A 156 8.64 5.18 -11.43
CA PRO A 156 9.29 5.80 -12.59
C PRO A 156 10.12 7.05 -12.24
N ALA A 157 9.68 7.83 -11.26
CA ALA A 157 10.38 9.04 -10.82
C ALA A 157 11.54 8.74 -9.85
N ARG A 158 11.44 7.63 -9.10
CA ARG A 158 12.43 7.21 -8.09
C ARG A 158 13.41 6.13 -8.58
N ALA A 159 13.26 5.66 -9.82
CA ALA A 159 14.14 4.68 -10.44
C ALA A 159 15.48 5.32 -10.87
N ASP A 160 16.31 5.63 -9.89
CA ASP A 160 17.67 6.10 -10.11
C ASP A 160 18.60 5.00 -10.67
N ASP A 161 19.81 5.41 -11.04
CA ASP A 161 20.80 4.54 -11.68
C ASP A 161 21.16 3.33 -10.82
N GLU A 162 21.19 3.49 -9.49
CA GLU A 162 21.49 2.39 -8.58
C GLU A 162 20.35 1.38 -8.53
N LEU A 163 19.09 1.84 -8.51
CA LEU A 163 17.94 0.93 -8.59
C LEU A 163 17.92 0.15 -9.90
N LYS A 164 18.13 0.84 -11.03
CA LYS A 164 18.21 0.23 -12.36
C LYS A 164 19.34 -0.79 -12.45
N ARG A 165 20.51 -0.47 -11.88
CA ARG A 165 21.65 -1.40 -11.80
C ARG A 165 21.28 -2.66 -11.01
N MET A 166 20.68 -2.52 -9.82
CA MET A 166 20.24 -3.68 -9.02
C MET A 166 19.19 -4.53 -9.74
N MET A 167 18.25 -3.91 -10.46
CA MET A 167 17.27 -4.62 -11.29
C MET A 167 17.92 -5.37 -12.46
N ALA A 168 18.95 -4.77 -13.09
CA ALA A 168 19.72 -5.41 -14.16
C ALA A 168 20.52 -6.61 -13.65
N ASP A 169 21.13 -6.51 -12.46
CA ASP A 169 21.82 -7.62 -11.80
C ASP A 169 20.85 -8.79 -11.56
N PHE A 170 19.68 -8.53 -10.99
CA PHE A 170 18.63 -9.54 -10.83
C PHE A 170 18.23 -10.20 -12.17
N ALA A 171 18.03 -9.39 -13.22
CA ALA A 171 17.65 -9.92 -14.53
C ALA A 171 18.76 -10.79 -15.13
N ALA A 172 20.03 -10.42 -14.96
CA ALA A 172 21.18 -11.21 -15.39
C ALA A 172 21.25 -12.55 -14.63
N GLU A 173 21.07 -12.55 -13.31
CA GLU A 173 21.03 -13.77 -12.49
C GLU A 173 19.89 -14.72 -12.89
N ARG A 174 18.71 -14.18 -13.22
CA ARG A 174 17.58 -14.97 -13.72
C ARG A 174 17.91 -15.64 -15.06
N ARG A 175 18.44 -14.87 -16.01
CA ARG A 175 18.83 -15.37 -17.34
C ARG A 175 19.93 -16.42 -17.27
N ALA A 176 20.96 -16.19 -16.44
CA ALA A 176 22.05 -17.14 -16.23
C ALA A 176 21.55 -18.48 -15.64
N ALA A 177 20.49 -18.43 -14.83
CA ALA A 177 19.83 -19.61 -14.29
C ALA A 177 18.76 -20.21 -15.23
N GLY A 178 18.63 -19.73 -16.47
CA GLY A 178 17.62 -20.20 -17.44
C GLY A 178 16.18 -19.85 -17.06
N ARG A 179 15.97 -18.87 -16.18
CA ARG A 179 14.65 -18.46 -15.68
C ARG A 179 14.18 -17.20 -16.40
N SER A 180 12.87 -17.04 -16.58
CA SER A 180 12.28 -15.84 -17.16
C SER A 180 12.48 -14.61 -16.26
N VAL A 181 12.62 -13.44 -16.90
CA VAL A 181 12.64 -12.12 -16.26
C VAL A 181 11.20 -11.57 -16.26
N PRO A 182 10.70 -10.99 -15.16
CA PRO A 182 9.38 -10.34 -15.14
C PRO A 182 9.26 -9.25 -16.22
N GLU A 183 8.11 -9.21 -16.91
CA GLU A 183 7.88 -8.27 -18.02
C GLU A 183 7.81 -6.81 -17.56
N ASP A 184 7.25 -6.57 -16.38
CA ASP A 184 7.15 -5.23 -15.78
C ASP A 184 8.50 -4.66 -15.32
N LEU A 185 9.57 -5.46 -15.36
CA LEU A 185 10.95 -5.01 -15.13
C LEU A 185 11.58 -4.37 -16.37
N GLN A 186 11.12 -4.73 -17.57
CA GLN A 186 11.75 -4.31 -18.85
C GLN A 186 11.92 -2.80 -19.00
N PRO A 187 10.94 -1.94 -18.62
CA PRO A 187 11.09 -0.48 -18.73
C PRO A 187 12.27 0.10 -17.92
N TYR A 188 12.83 -0.67 -16.98
CA TYR A 188 13.92 -0.24 -16.11
C TYR A 188 15.27 -0.90 -16.47
N LEU A 189 15.29 -1.82 -17.45
CA LEU A 189 16.51 -2.49 -17.93
C LEU A 189 17.12 -1.83 -19.17
N GLU A 190 16.32 -1.06 -19.89
CA GLU A 190 16.71 -0.37 -21.11
C GLU A 190 17.24 1.04 -20.78
N ARG A 191 18.29 1.47 -21.50
CA ARG A 191 18.98 2.75 -21.28
C ARG A 191 18.24 3.93 -21.89
#